data_AF-A0AAU1I1W5-F1
#
_entry.id   AF-A0AAU1I1W5-F1
#
_cell.length_a   1.000
_cell.length_b   1.000
_cell.length_c   1.000
_cell.angle_alpha   90.00
_cell.angle_beta   90.00
_cell.angle_gamma   90.00
#
_symmetry.space_group_name_H-M   'P 1'
#
loop_
_entity.id
_entity.type
_entity.pdbx_description
1 polymer ?
#
loop_
_entity_poly.entity_id
_entity_poly.type
_entity_poly.pdbx_seq_one_letter_code
_entity_poly.pdbx_strand_id
1 'polypeptide(L)'
;MSVSLLGTGVAAQAAPGPNNSDVAGTQATGARTGYAGEKLAGTRAAKRLINVRSIGSKCGKTAIATAEGKGKMTLRIDDTRSAGTVLSKDITASAGSISVGVGWDVSKTRSITVSGSKEVPRGKYGTLKAYVKYSGKKFDVQEMYWANSWQTIRWNKTAYKPIGVCFKYSER
;
A
#
# COMPACT_ATOMS: atom_id res chain seq x y z
N MET A 1 -19.46 -54.28 28.11
CA MET A 1 -19.25 -54.24 26.65
C MET A 1 -18.67 -52.89 26.31
N SER A 2 -17.40 -52.91 25.91
CA SER A 2 -16.60 -51.75 25.50
C SER A 2 -16.95 -51.36 24.07
N VAL A 3 -17.06 -50.07 23.78
CA VAL A 3 -16.58 -49.48 22.51
C VAL A 3 -16.09 -48.07 22.80
N SER A 4 -14.77 -47.89 22.75
CA SER A 4 -14.11 -46.60 22.61
C SER A 4 -14.10 -46.22 21.13
N LEU A 5 -14.29 -44.94 20.80
CA LEU A 5 -13.90 -44.38 19.49
C LEU A 5 -13.33 -42.97 19.68
N LEU A 6 -12.04 -42.88 19.38
CA LEU A 6 -11.23 -41.68 19.18
C LEU A 6 -11.53 -41.07 17.79
N GLY A 7 -11.26 -39.77 17.63
CA GLY A 7 -11.10 -39.11 16.33
C GLY A 7 -11.21 -37.59 16.46
N THR A 8 -10.17 -36.88 16.90
CA THR A 8 -9.18 -36.14 16.07
C THR A 8 -9.77 -35.13 15.07
N GLY A 9 -9.29 -33.89 15.20
CA GLY A 9 -9.86 -32.69 14.59
C GLY A 9 -9.76 -32.60 13.08
N VAL A 10 -10.61 -31.73 12.53
CA VAL A 10 -10.61 -31.33 11.14
C VAL A 10 -10.19 -29.86 11.07
N ALA A 11 -8.90 -29.64 10.81
CA ALA A 11 -8.43 -28.37 10.28
C ALA A 11 -8.73 -28.38 8.77
N ALA A 12 -9.57 -27.47 8.31
CA ALA A 12 -9.84 -27.28 6.89
C ALA A 12 -8.56 -26.77 6.20
N GLN A 13 -7.91 -27.65 5.43
CA GLN A 13 -6.85 -27.33 4.49
C GLN A 13 -7.47 -26.83 3.17
N ALA A 14 -7.17 -25.58 2.80
CA ALA A 14 -7.42 -25.07 1.45
C ALA A 14 -6.15 -25.25 0.60
N ALA A 15 -6.35 -25.79 -0.59
CA ALA A 15 -5.35 -26.35 -1.51
C ALA A 15 -4.33 -25.35 -2.09
N PRO A 16 -3.14 -25.83 -2.54
CA PRO A 16 -2.18 -25.05 -3.32
C PRO A 16 -2.35 -25.23 -4.84
N GLY A 17 -2.16 -24.14 -5.60
CA GLY A 17 -1.82 -24.17 -7.03
C GLY A 17 -2.36 -22.98 -7.85
N PRO A 18 -1.71 -22.56 -8.96
CA PRO A 18 -0.63 -23.24 -9.66
C PRO A 18 0.73 -22.51 -9.66
N ASN A 19 1.76 -23.32 -9.86
CA ASN A 19 3.13 -22.96 -10.19
C ASN A 19 3.20 -22.17 -11.50
N ASN A 20 4.07 -21.16 -11.53
CA ASN A 20 4.87 -20.89 -12.73
C ASN A 20 6.32 -20.78 -12.26
N SER A 21 7.06 -21.84 -12.55
CA SER A 21 8.51 -21.89 -12.55
C SER A 21 9.05 -21.10 -13.74
N ASP A 22 10.33 -20.74 -13.62
CA ASP A 22 11.21 -20.15 -14.63
C ASP A 22 11.08 -18.62 -14.73
N VAL A 23 12.08 -17.82 -14.35
CA VAL A 23 13.41 -17.82 -14.95
C VAL A 23 14.51 -17.45 -13.92
N ALA A 24 15.53 -18.31 -13.92
CA ALA A 24 16.95 -18.08 -13.65
C ALA A 24 17.37 -17.14 -12.51
N GLY A 25 18.03 -17.73 -11.52
CA GLY A 25 18.81 -16.99 -10.55
C GLY A 25 19.98 -16.23 -11.19
N THR A 26 20.36 -15.14 -10.54
CA THR A 26 21.78 -14.85 -10.37
C THR A 26 21.96 -14.13 -9.04
N GLN A 27 22.86 -14.69 -8.25
CA GLN A 27 23.24 -14.22 -6.94
C GLN A 27 23.86 -12.83 -7.00
N ALA A 28 23.78 -12.13 -5.88
CA ALA A 28 24.44 -10.87 -5.63
C ALA A 28 25.94 -10.93 -5.93
N THR A 29 26.44 -9.94 -6.67
CA THR A 29 27.82 -9.48 -6.57
C THR A 29 27.80 -7.95 -6.63
N GLY A 30 28.32 -7.33 -5.57
CA GLY A 30 28.54 -5.89 -5.56
C GLY A 30 29.48 -5.49 -6.68
N ALA A 31 29.17 -4.39 -7.37
CA ALA A 31 30.12 -3.69 -8.19
C ALA A 31 29.78 -2.19 -8.16
N ARG A 32 30.66 -1.44 -7.51
CA ARG A 32 30.92 -0.05 -7.87
C ARG A 32 31.30 0.01 -9.36
N THR A 33 31.25 1.22 -9.91
CA THR A 33 31.86 1.68 -11.17
C THR A 33 30.94 1.68 -12.39
N GLY A 34 31.12 2.73 -13.21
CA GLY A 34 30.15 3.27 -14.15
C GLY A 34 29.85 2.41 -15.37
N TYR A 35 28.76 2.76 -16.04
CA TYR A 35 28.42 2.22 -17.36
C TYR A 35 28.29 3.36 -18.35
N ALA A 36 29.32 3.47 -19.18
CA ALA A 36 29.19 3.98 -20.53
C ALA A 36 28.65 2.84 -21.41
N GLY A 37 27.74 3.18 -22.33
CA GLY A 37 27.49 2.37 -23.53
C GLY A 37 26.30 1.41 -23.51
N GLU A 38 25.09 1.95 -23.48
CA GLU A 38 23.98 1.34 -24.23
C GLU A 38 23.54 2.32 -25.32
N LYS A 39 23.69 1.90 -26.58
CA LYS A 39 23.11 2.56 -27.77
C LYS A 39 21.58 2.58 -27.61
N LEU A 40 21.04 3.69 -27.10
CA LEU A 40 19.61 3.91 -27.00
C LEU A 40 19.10 4.57 -28.28
N ALA A 41 18.60 3.74 -29.20
CA ALA A 41 17.58 4.17 -30.14
C ALA A 41 16.36 4.64 -29.32
N GLY A 42 16.22 5.96 -29.16
CA GLY A 42 15.19 6.61 -28.36
C GLY A 42 15.58 6.77 -26.88
N THR A 43 16.54 7.65 -26.59
CA THR A 43 16.97 8.04 -25.24
C THR A 43 15.78 8.57 -24.41
N ARG A 44 15.09 7.67 -23.69
CA ARG A 44 14.22 8.07 -22.58
C ARG A 44 15.13 8.64 -21.50
N ALA A 45 15.14 9.97 -21.38
CA ALA A 45 15.89 10.68 -20.36
C ALA A 45 15.73 10.01 -18.98
N ALA A 46 16.86 9.75 -18.31
CA ALA A 46 16.86 9.12 -17.00
C ALA A 46 16.12 10.00 -15.99
N LYS A 47 15.30 9.41 -15.11
CA LYS A 47 14.50 10.13 -14.11
C LYS A 47 14.82 9.67 -12.69
N ARG A 48 14.93 10.62 -11.77
CA ARG A 48 15.16 10.37 -10.34
C ARG A 48 14.30 11.26 -9.47
N LEU A 49 14.12 10.83 -8.22
CA LEU A 49 13.46 11.62 -7.18
C LEU A 49 14.50 12.35 -6.34
N ILE A 50 14.22 13.60 -5.98
CA ILE A 50 15.03 14.40 -5.05
C ILE A 50 14.13 15.00 -3.96
N ASN A 51 14.75 15.55 -2.91
CA ASN A 51 14.06 16.21 -1.79
C ASN A 51 12.99 15.31 -1.15
N VAL A 52 13.23 14.00 -1.16
CA VAL A 52 12.30 12.99 -0.66
C VAL A 52 12.21 13.14 0.86
N ARG A 53 11.02 13.50 1.34
CA ARG A 53 10.77 13.67 2.77
C ARG A 53 9.43 13.10 3.18
N SER A 54 9.33 12.68 4.44
CA SER A 54 8.06 12.29 5.04
C SER A 54 7.17 13.51 5.20
N ILE A 55 5.87 13.34 4.94
CA ILE A 55 4.82 14.35 5.20
C ILE A 55 3.79 13.85 6.21
N GLY A 56 4.15 12.84 7.00
CA GLY A 56 3.29 12.26 8.02
C GLY A 56 2.20 11.34 7.46
N SER A 57 1.18 11.09 8.29
CA SER A 57 0.08 10.18 7.95
C SER A 57 -1.26 10.91 7.82
N LYS A 58 -2.13 10.41 6.95
CA LYS A 58 -3.49 10.93 6.78
C LYS A 58 -4.50 9.81 6.52
N CYS A 59 -5.74 10.03 6.92
CA CYS A 59 -6.84 9.13 6.60
C CYS A 59 -7.34 9.39 5.17
N GLY A 60 -7.73 8.33 4.48
CA GLY A 60 -8.44 8.40 3.21
C GLY A 60 -9.82 9.05 3.37
N LYS A 61 -10.41 9.46 2.25
CA LYS A 61 -11.75 10.08 2.23
C LYS A 61 -12.87 9.07 2.00
N THR A 62 -12.54 7.91 1.42
CA THR A 62 -13.51 6.85 1.11
C THR A 62 -13.54 5.83 2.24
N ALA A 63 -14.73 5.56 2.76
CA ALA A 63 -14.91 4.51 3.75
C ALA A 63 -14.71 3.15 3.07
N ILE A 64 -13.96 2.26 3.72
CA ILE A 64 -13.73 0.89 3.27
C ILE A 64 -14.67 -0.12 3.92
N ALA A 65 -15.23 0.24 5.08
CA ALA A 65 -16.26 -0.52 5.76
C ALA A 65 -17.09 0.43 6.63
N THR A 66 -18.37 0.10 6.81
CA THR A 66 -19.29 0.85 7.66
C THR A 66 -20.15 -0.14 8.44
N ALA A 67 -20.35 0.12 9.73
CA ALA A 67 -21.34 -0.54 10.56
C ALA A 67 -22.25 0.52 11.16
N GLU A 68 -23.55 0.24 11.23
CA GLU A 68 -24.54 1.18 11.76
C GLU A 68 -25.71 0.45 12.42
N GLY A 69 -26.40 1.14 13.31
CA GLY A 69 -27.53 0.54 14.02
C GLY A 69 -28.04 1.38 15.18
N LYS A 70 -29.26 1.04 15.63
CA LYS A 70 -29.92 1.69 16.76
C LYS A 70 -29.56 0.98 18.06
N GLY A 71 -29.12 1.75 19.04
CA GLY A 71 -28.73 1.24 20.34
C GLY A 71 -29.92 0.81 21.22
N LYS A 72 -29.68 -0.04 22.22
CA LYS A 72 -28.34 -0.44 22.71
C LYS A 72 -27.78 -1.62 21.90
N MET A 73 -26.62 -1.41 21.27
CA MET A 73 -25.89 -2.46 20.56
C MET A 73 -24.43 -2.06 20.33
N THR A 74 -23.57 -3.03 19.98
CA THR A 74 -22.18 -2.78 19.59
C THR A 74 -22.04 -2.88 18.07
N LEU A 75 -21.54 -1.82 17.45
CA LEU A 75 -21.14 -1.85 16.06
C LEU A 75 -19.75 -2.48 15.97
N ARG A 76 -19.60 -3.49 15.12
CA ARG A 76 -18.32 -4.15 14.88
C ARG A 76 -18.02 -4.17 13.40
N ILE A 77 -16.77 -3.90 13.06
CA ILE A 77 -16.20 -4.08 11.73
C ILE A 77 -15.06 -5.07 11.88
N ASP A 78 -15.12 -6.15 11.10
CA ASP A 78 -14.06 -7.14 10.95
C ASP A 78 -13.97 -7.49 9.47
N ASP A 79 -13.05 -6.87 8.75
CA ASP A 79 -12.90 -7.02 7.30
C ASP A 79 -11.42 -6.89 6.91
N THR A 80 -10.99 -7.57 5.86
CA THR A 80 -9.65 -7.41 5.30
C THR A 80 -9.74 -6.92 3.88
N ARG A 81 -9.15 -5.75 3.60
CA ARG A 81 -9.20 -5.10 2.29
C ARG A 81 -7.82 -4.84 1.74
N SER A 82 -7.64 -5.05 0.45
CA SER A 82 -6.41 -4.65 -0.24
C SER A 82 -6.47 -3.17 -0.60
N ALA A 83 -5.42 -2.42 -0.24
CA ALA A 83 -5.25 -1.02 -0.60
C ALA A 83 -3.92 -0.82 -1.35
N GLY A 84 -3.95 -0.04 -2.41
CA GLY A 84 -2.78 0.33 -3.21
C GLY A 84 -2.11 1.62 -2.72
N THR A 85 -0.91 1.89 -3.22
CA THR A 85 -0.28 3.20 -3.05
C THR A 85 -1.02 4.26 -3.90
N VAL A 86 -1.24 5.43 -3.33
CA VAL A 86 -1.84 6.57 -4.05
C VAL A 86 -0.73 7.52 -4.47
N LEU A 87 -0.59 7.73 -5.78
CA LEU A 87 0.38 8.65 -6.37
C LEU A 87 -0.27 9.96 -6.78
N SER A 88 0.51 11.05 -6.79
CA SER A 88 0.09 12.29 -7.43
C SER A 88 -0.08 12.10 -8.93
N LYS A 89 -0.97 12.91 -9.52
CA LYS A 89 -1.12 12.97 -10.99
C LYS A 89 0.15 13.49 -11.66
N ASP A 90 0.35 13.09 -12.91
CA ASP A 90 1.39 13.59 -13.82
C ASP A 90 2.82 13.39 -13.29
N ILE A 91 3.07 12.22 -12.73
CA ILE A 91 4.43 11.76 -12.44
C ILE A 91 4.94 11.05 -13.70
N THR A 92 5.89 11.67 -14.38
CA THR A 92 6.49 11.15 -15.62
C THR A 92 7.61 10.12 -15.36
N ALA A 93 7.95 9.89 -14.09
CA ALA A 93 8.91 8.88 -13.66
C ALA A 93 8.25 7.49 -13.60
N SER A 94 9.04 6.44 -13.87
CA SER A 94 8.58 5.06 -13.81
C SER A 94 8.27 4.63 -12.37
N ALA A 95 7.39 3.64 -12.21
CA ALA A 95 7.08 3.05 -10.90
C ALA A 95 8.33 2.52 -10.18
N GLY A 96 9.31 2.00 -10.91
CA GLY A 96 10.60 1.57 -10.38
C GLY A 96 11.41 2.73 -9.78
N SER A 97 11.61 3.82 -10.53
CA SER A 97 12.33 5.01 -10.04
C SER A 97 11.63 5.62 -8.82
N ILE A 98 10.29 5.67 -8.83
CA ILE A 98 9.52 6.15 -7.69
C ILE A 98 9.74 5.22 -6.49
N SER A 99 9.64 3.90 -6.68
CA SER A 99 9.76 2.91 -5.60
C SER A 99 11.12 2.98 -4.90
N VAL A 100 12.20 3.10 -5.68
CA VAL A 100 13.56 3.31 -5.17
C VAL A 100 13.63 4.61 -4.38
N GLY A 101 13.12 5.71 -4.94
CA GLY A 101 13.18 7.02 -4.28
C GLY A 101 12.35 7.10 -2.99
N VAL A 102 11.17 6.48 -2.97
CA VAL A 102 10.31 6.51 -1.77
C VAL A 102 10.69 5.43 -0.75
N GLY A 103 11.41 4.39 -1.14
CA GLY A 103 11.84 3.28 -0.27
C GLY A 103 10.76 2.22 -0.04
N TRP A 104 9.78 2.10 -0.93
CA TRP A 104 8.83 0.99 -0.96
C TRP A 104 8.28 0.80 -2.36
N ASP A 105 7.85 -0.42 -2.67
CA ASP A 105 7.19 -0.73 -3.95
C ASP A 105 5.82 -0.04 -4.04
N VAL A 106 5.69 0.89 -5.00
CA VAL A 106 4.46 1.66 -5.24
C VAL A 106 3.45 0.92 -6.13
N SER A 107 3.86 -0.17 -6.78
CA SER A 107 2.96 -1.02 -7.60
C SER A 107 2.24 -2.07 -6.75
N LYS A 108 2.82 -2.44 -5.60
CA LYS A 108 2.25 -3.46 -4.72
C LYS A 108 1.07 -2.93 -3.90
N THR A 109 -0.01 -3.69 -3.92
CA THR A 109 -1.12 -3.58 -2.95
C THR A 109 -0.73 -4.19 -1.62
N ARG A 110 -1.37 -3.74 -0.54
CA ARG A 110 -1.19 -4.27 0.82
C ARG A 110 -2.55 -4.65 1.40
N SER A 111 -2.61 -5.80 2.05
CA SER A 111 -3.77 -6.19 2.84
C SER A 111 -3.83 -5.35 4.12
N ILE A 112 -5.00 -4.79 4.40
CA ILE A 112 -5.29 -3.97 5.56
C ILE A 112 -6.41 -4.68 6.33
N THR A 113 -6.07 -5.22 7.48
CA THR A 113 -7.05 -5.78 8.41
C THR A 113 -7.72 -4.66 9.18
N VAL A 114 -9.03 -4.62 9.09
CA VAL A 114 -9.93 -3.65 9.69
C VAL A 114 -10.65 -4.34 10.83
N SER A 115 -10.19 -4.11 12.06
CA SER A 115 -10.91 -4.58 13.26
C SER A 115 -11.17 -3.40 14.18
N GLY A 116 -12.45 -3.16 14.47
CA GLY A 116 -12.86 -2.06 15.33
C GLY A 116 -14.27 -2.27 15.84
N SER A 117 -14.54 -1.79 17.06
CA SER A 117 -15.89 -1.81 17.62
C SER A 117 -16.20 -0.55 18.40
N LYS A 118 -17.49 -0.20 18.46
CA LYS A 118 -17.98 0.93 19.24
C LYS A 118 -19.39 0.67 19.72
N GLU A 119 -19.64 0.94 21.00
CA GLU A 119 -20.96 0.83 21.59
C GLU A 119 -21.84 2.02 21.20
N VAL A 120 -23.10 1.75 20.86
CA VAL A 120 -24.13 2.74 20.60
C VAL A 120 -25.07 2.82 21.79
N PRO A 121 -25.19 3.99 22.45
CA PRO A 121 -26.09 4.18 23.57
C PRO A 121 -27.56 3.89 23.22
N ARG A 122 -28.35 3.49 24.23
CA ARG A 122 -29.79 3.26 24.06
C ARG A 122 -30.47 4.51 23.52
N GLY A 123 -31.32 4.34 22.51
CA GLY A 123 -32.08 5.44 21.91
C GLY A 123 -31.29 6.28 20.90
N LYS A 124 -29.99 6.01 20.70
CA LYS A 124 -29.17 6.63 19.66
C LYS A 124 -29.03 5.75 18.44
N TYR A 125 -28.80 6.35 17.28
CA TYR A 125 -28.39 5.65 16.07
C TYR A 125 -26.92 5.97 15.80
N GLY A 126 -26.07 4.96 15.90
CA GLY A 126 -24.64 5.08 15.71
C GLY A 126 -24.22 4.68 14.29
N THR A 127 -23.13 5.28 13.83
CA THR A 127 -22.45 4.92 12.59
C THR A 127 -20.95 4.88 12.83
N LEU A 128 -20.33 3.73 12.60
CA LEU A 128 -18.90 3.52 12.64
C LEU A 128 -18.39 3.35 11.22
N LYS A 129 -17.48 4.21 10.76
CA LYS A 129 -16.84 4.14 9.44
C LYS A 129 -15.35 3.88 9.59
N ALA A 130 -14.83 2.95 8.80
CA ALA A 130 -13.41 2.67 8.66
C ALA A 130 -12.87 3.29 7.37
N TYR A 131 -11.68 3.88 7.42
CA TYR A 131 -10.97 4.48 6.29
C TYR A 131 -9.54 3.96 6.25
N VAL A 132 -8.94 3.85 5.06
CA VAL A 132 -7.51 3.50 4.97
C VAL A 132 -6.66 4.64 5.52
N LYS A 133 -5.71 4.33 6.42
CA LYS A 133 -4.67 5.24 6.87
C LYS A 133 -3.47 5.13 5.95
N TYR A 134 -2.98 6.26 5.47
CA TYR A 134 -1.83 6.34 4.58
C TYR A 134 -0.66 7.09 5.23
N SER A 135 0.57 6.67 4.96
CA SER A 135 1.80 7.40 5.23
C SER A 135 2.31 8.04 3.94
N GLY A 136 2.58 9.34 3.95
CA GLY A 136 2.95 10.11 2.77
C GLY A 136 4.44 10.43 2.71
N LYS A 137 5.00 10.40 1.49
CA LYS A 137 6.23 11.10 1.14
C LYS A 137 5.97 12.17 0.10
N LYS A 138 6.74 13.25 0.16
CA LYS A 138 6.80 14.32 -0.85
C LYS A 138 8.19 14.37 -1.46
N PHE A 139 8.25 14.61 -2.77
CA PHE A 139 9.47 14.62 -3.56
C PHE A 139 9.31 15.48 -4.82
N ASP A 140 10.43 15.84 -5.42
CA ASP A 140 10.49 16.44 -6.76
C ASP A 140 11.07 15.42 -7.74
N VAL A 141 10.76 15.57 -9.03
CA VAL A 141 11.22 14.69 -10.10
C VAL A 141 12.22 15.44 -10.97
N GLN A 142 13.40 14.87 -11.14
CA GLN A 142 14.40 15.34 -12.08
C GLN A 142 14.47 14.43 -13.32
N GLU A 143 14.75 15.04 -14.45
CA GLU A 143 15.01 14.39 -15.74
C GLU A 143 16.39 14.80 -16.24
N MET A 144 17.12 13.85 -16.80
CA MET A 144 18.45 14.06 -17.35
C MET A 144 18.34 14.44 -18.83
N TYR A 145 18.66 15.69 -19.16
CA TYR A 145 18.50 16.21 -20.52
C TYR A 145 19.75 16.01 -21.39
N TRP A 146 20.93 16.32 -20.86
CA TRP A 146 22.22 16.22 -21.55
C TRP A 146 23.31 15.81 -20.56
N ALA A 147 24.41 15.23 -21.04
CA ALA A 147 25.53 14.65 -20.27
C ALA A 147 25.64 15.12 -18.79
N ASN A 148 25.01 14.38 -17.87
CA ASN A 148 24.98 14.60 -16.42
C ASN A 148 24.28 15.88 -15.89
N SER A 149 23.57 16.62 -16.74
CA SER A 149 22.73 17.75 -16.36
C SER A 149 21.32 17.29 -15.98
N TRP A 150 21.00 17.46 -14.69
CA TRP A 150 19.71 17.13 -14.11
C TRP A 150 18.87 18.38 -13.92
N GLN A 151 17.67 18.40 -14.49
CA GLN A 151 16.71 19.48 -14.25
C GLN A 151 15.46 18.95 -13.57
N THR A 152 14.94 19.73 -12.61
CA THR A 152 13.67 19.42 -11.97
C THR A 152 12.54 19.75 -12.93
N ILE A 153 11.76 18.73 -13.31
CA ILE A 153 10.65 18.86 -14.26
C ILE A 153 9.30 18.92 -13.56
N ARG A 154 9.22 18.44 -12.32
CA ARG A 154 8.00 18.40 -11.50
C ARG A 154 8.34 18.60 -10.04
N TRP A 155 7.63 19.49 -9.37
CA TRP A 155 7.80 19.79 -7.95
C TRP A 155 6.65 19.23 -7.10
N ASN A 156 6.93 19.01 -5.82
CA ASN A 156 5.96 18.73 -4.77
C ASN A 156 5.03 17.54 -5.06
N LYS A 157 5.52 16.52 -5.76
CA LYS A 157 4.77 15.28 -5.99
C LYS A 157 4.75 14.45 -4.71
N THR A 158 3.69 13.66 -4.55
CA THR A 158 3.47 12.85 -3.35
C THR A 158 3.15 11.40 -3.71
N ALA A 159 3.55 10.50 -2.80
CA ALA A 159 3.17 9.10 -2.79
C ALA A 159 2.70 8.71 -1.40
N TYR A 160 1.58 7.99 -1.33
CA TYR A 160 0.94 7.59 -0.09
C TYR A 160 0.88 6.07 0.02
N LYS A 161 1.62 5.51 0.97
CA LYS A 161 1.63 4.08 1.30
C LYS A 161 0.48 3.76 2.28
N PRO A 162 -0.40 2.79 1.99
CA PRO A 162 -1.37 2.33 2.98
C PRO A 162 -0.63 1.64 4.13
N ILE A 163 -0.97 2.02 5.37
CA ILE A 163 -0.29 1.58 6.60
C ILE A 163 -1.25 1.08 7.69
N GLY A 164 -2.57 1.26 7.53
CA GLY A 164 -3.54 0.82 8.53
C GLY A 164 -4.92 1.41 8.31
N VAL A 165 -5.65 1.64 9.40
CA VAL A 165 -7.05 2.09 9.40
C VAL A 165 -7.24 3.30 10.30
N CYS A 166 -8.14 4.20 9.90
CA CYS A 166 -8.72 5.23 10.75
C CYS A 166 -10.21 4.91 10.96
N PHE A 167 -10.70 5.00 12.19
CA PHE A 167 -12.12 4.88 12.50
C PHE A 167 -12.72 6.26 12.78
N LYS A 168 -13.93 6.49 12.28
CA LYS A 168 -14.75 7.66 12.62
C LYS A 168 -16.11 7.17 13.09
N TYR A 169 -16.48 7.56 14.30
CA TYR A 169 -17.79 7.28 14.88
C TYR A 169 -18.63 8.56 14.91
N SER A 170 -19.92 8.42 14.65
CA SER A 170 -20.92 9.47 14.79
C SER A 170 -22.22 8.89 15.33
N GLU A 171 -22.98 9.68 16.09
CA GLU A 171 -24.28 9.28 16.64
C GLU A 171 -25.32 10.40 16.49
N ARG A 172 -26.58 9.99 16.39
CA ARG A 172 -27.76 10.86 16.37
C ARG A 172 -28.80 10.37 17.37
#